data_AF-A0A970Y2X0-F1
#
_entry.id   AF-A0A970Y2X0-F1
#
_cell.length_a   1.000
_cell.length_b   1.000
_cell.length_c   1.000
_cell.angle_alpha   90.00
_cell.angle_beta   90.00
_cell.angle_gamma   90.00
#
_symmetry.space_group_name_H-M   'P 1'
#
loop_
_entity.id
_entity.type
_entity.pdbx_description
1 polymer ?
#
loop_
_entity_poly.entity_id
_entity_poly.type
_entity_poly.pdbx_seq_one_letter_code
_entity_poly.pdbx_strand_id
1 'polypeptide(L)'
;IQRQIQVVQARLNLAPALEQELTALNREYGTLKAQHDNLQAKKFQSQMTTDLETNRTNDTYRVIDEASLPEKPIFPNRIQIVGLGLIAGLVAGIGAAIGRELFDTTLANEEEVTALLKLPVLATISEVPGKGAKKPGRSARLMKSA
;
A
#
# COMPACT_ATOMS: atom_id res chain seq x y z
N ILE A 1 55.07 84.09 26.80
CA ILE A 1 54.63 83.88 25.40
C ILE A 1 54.83 82.42 24.96
N GLN A 2 56.03 81.82 25.08
CA GLN A 2 56.27 80.42 24.66
C GLN A 2 55.37 79.36 25.34
N ARG A 3 55.00 79.54 26.61
CA ARG A 3 54.10 78.62 27.34
C ARG A 3 52.65 78.62 26.83
N GLN A 4 52.19 79.74 26.27
CA GLN A 4 50.84 79.86 25.71
C GLN A 4 50.76 79.23 24.31
N ILE A 5 51.86 79.27 23.55
CA ILE A 5 51.97 78.62 22.23
C ILE A 5 51.83 77.09 22.36
N GLN A 6 52.44 76.47 23.38
CA GLN A 6 52.34 75.02 23.58
C GLN A 6 50.94 74.54 23.98
N VAL A 7 50.19 75.31 24.77
CA VAL A 7 48.81 74.95 25.16
C VAL A 7 47.86 75.04 23.96
N VAL A 8 48.07 76.03 23.08
CA VAL A 8 47.27 76.18 21.85
C VAL A 8 47.63 75.08 20.84
N GLN A 9 48.93 74.75 20.68
CA GLN A 9 49.37 73.64 19.82
C GLN A 9 48.85 72.28 20.31
N ALA A 10 48.76 72.06 21.63
CA ALA A 10 48.18 70.83 22.19
C ALA A 10 46.67 70.70 21.89
N ARG A 11 45.91 71.81 21.87
CA ARG A 11 44.48 71.79 21.51
C ARG A 11 44.25 71.57 20.01
N LEU A 12 45.13 72.10 19.17
CA LEU A 12 45.08 71.87 17.73
C LEU A 12 45.38 70.41 17.35
N ASN A 13 46.21 69.71 18.14
CA ASN A 13 46.49 68.28 17.96
C ASN A 13 45.31 67.36 18.37
N LEU A 14 44.31 67.86 19.10
CA LEU A 14 43.09 67.12 19.46
C LEU A 14 41.96 67.27 18.42
N ALA A 15 41.99 68.34 17.62
CA ALA A 15 41.05 68.55 16.52
C ALA A 15 41.02 67.41 15.48
N PRO A 16 42.16 66.90 14.95
CA PRO A 16 42.14 65.80 13.99
C PRO A 16 41.62 64.50 14.58
N ALA A 17 41.81 64.26 15.89
CA ALA A 17 41.29 63.05 16.56
C ALA A 17 39.76 63.10 16.70
N LEU A 18 39.19 64.25 17.03
CA LEU A 18 37.74 64.44 17.11
C LEU A 18 37.08 64.33 15.72
N GLU A 19 37.71 64.88 14.68
CA GLU A 19 37.23 64.73 13.30
C GLU A 19 37.28 63.26 12.83
N GLN A 20 38.32 62.50 13.20
CA GLN A 20 38.41 61.07 12.94
C GLN A 20 37.31 60.28 13.66
N GLU A 21 37.00 60.63 14.91
CA GLU A 21 35.95 59.99 15.69
C GLU A 21 34.55 60.25 15.09
N LEU A 22 34.25 61.49 14.69
CA LEU A 22 32.98 61.83 14.05
C LEU A 22 32.83 61.17 12.66
N THR A 23 33.93 61.07 11.89
CA THR A 23 33.89 60.39 10.59
C THR A 23 33.79 58.87 10.74
N ALA A 24 34.41 58.27 11.76
CA ALA A 24 34.23 56.87 12.11
C ALA A 24 32.78 56.59 12.53
N LEU A 25 32.22 57.42 13.41
CA LEU A 25 30.84 57.28 13.87
C LEU A 25 29.82 57.42 12.74
N ASN A 26 30.00 58.40 11.84
CA ASN A 26 29.14 58.55 10.67
C ASN A 26 29.22 57.35 9.72
N ARG A 27 30.41 56.77 9.54
CA ARG A 27 30.61 55.57 8.73
C ARG A 27 29.90 54.38 9.35
N GLU A 28 30.08 54.18 10.65
CA GLU A 28 29.45 53.09 11.39
C GLU A 28 27.92 53.20 11.36
N TYR A 29 27.38 54.40 11.59
CA TYR A 29 25.95 54.68 11.44
C TYR A 29 25.43 54.35 10.02
N GLY A 30 26.19 54.74 8.98
CA GLY A 30 25.87 54.40 7.59
C GLY A 30 25.84 52.89 7.36
N THR A 31 26.81 52.14 7.91
CA THR A 31 26.83 50.68 7.80
C THR A 31 25.68 50.00 8.54
N LEU A 32 25.36 50.46 9.76
CA LEU A 32 24.28 49.91 10.57
C LEU A 32 22.93 50.13 9.91
N LYS A 33 22.72 51.33 9.34
CA LYS A 33 21.52 51.65 8.56
C LYS A 33 21.40 50.74 7.34
N ALA A 34 22.47 50.57 6.57
CA ALA A 34 22.47 49.68 5.40
C ALA A 34 22.18 48.21 5.77
N GLN A 35 22.74 47.73 6.89
CA GLN A 35 22.45 46.37 7.39
C GLN A 35 21.00 46.21 7.82
N HIS A 36 20.46 47.20 8.53
CA HIS A 36 19.06 47.21 8.93
C HIS A 36 18.11 47.17 7.72
N ASP A 37 18.37 48.02 6.71
CA ASP A 37 17.58 48.08 5.48
C ASP A 37 17.68 46.75 4.71
N ASN A 38 18.86 46.13 4.68
CA ASN A 38 19.06 44.80 4.08
C ASN A 38 18.26 43.71 4.81
N LEU A 39 18.27 43.71 6.15
CA LEU A 39 17.50 42.75 6.96
C LEU A 39 16.00 42.94 6.78
N GLN A 40 15.51 44.18 6.68
CA GLN A 40 14.11 44.45 6.37
C GLN A 40 13.72 43.94 4.99
N ALA A 41 14.54 44.22 3.96
CA ALA A 41 14.32 43.73 2.61
C ALA A 41 14.31 42.19 2.56
N LYS A 42 15.25 41.53 3.26
CA LYS A 42 15.34 40.08 3.34
C LYS A 42 14.14 39.47 4.06
N LYS A 43 13.62 40.12 5.11
CA LYS A 43 12.39 39.70 5.80
C LYS A 43 11.19 39.76 4.86
N PHE A 44 11.03 40.86 4.12
CA PHE A 44 9.95 41.01 3.15
C PHE A 44 10.05 39.98 2.02
N GLN A 45 11.25 39.78 1.48
CA GLN A 45 11.51 38.77 0.46
C GLN A 45 11.18 37.36 0.98
N SER A 46 11.58 37.01 2.19
CA SER A 46 11.27 35.70 2.80
C SER A 46 9.78 35.49 2.97
N GLN A 47 9.05 36.51 3.45
CA GLN A 47 7.59 36.43 3.58
C GLN A 47 6.94 36.21 2.21
N MET A 48 7.34 37.00 1.22
CA MET A 48 6.84 36.86 -0.15
C MET A 48 7.20 35.51 -0.76
N THR A 49 8.41 34.96 -0.53
CA THR A 49 8.77 33.62 -1.01
C THR A 49 8.00 32.53 -0.29
N THR A 50 7.76 32.64 1.02
CA THR A 50 6.94 31.67 1.76
C THR A 50 5.49 31.68 1.28
N ASP A 51 4.92 32.85 1.01
CA ASP A 51 3.58 32.98 0.43
C ASP A 51 3.54 32.41 -0.99
N LEU A 52 4.55 32.71 -1.81
CA LEU A 52 4.64 32.18 -3.16
C LEU A 52 4.94 30.67 -3.20
N GLU A 53 5.71 30.11 -2.27
CA GLU A 53 5.95 28.67 -2.17
C GLU A 53 4.68 27.94 -1.75
N THR A 54 3.94 28.46 -0.76
CA THR A 54 2.64 27.91 -0.32
C THR A 54 1.63 27.90 -1.48
N ASN A 55 1.64 28.95 -2.33
CA ASN A 55 0.79 29.00 -3.53
C ASN A 55 1.35 28.19 -4.72
N ARG A 56 2.68 28.10 -4.91
CA ARG A 56 3.31 27.32 -5.99
C ARG A 56 3.22 25.81 -5.79
N THR A 57 3.18 25.33 -4.54
CA THR A 57 2.83 23.93 -4.25
C THR A 57 1.40 23.61 -4.73
N ASN A 58 0.52 24.61 -4.84
CA ASN A 58 -0.81 24.45 -5.46
C ASN A 58 -0.82 24.64 -6.99
N ASP A 59 0.00 25.57 -7.53
CA ASP A 59 -0.02 25.92 -8.96
C ASP A 59 0.77 25.00 -9.90
N THR A 60 1.59 24.07 -9.37
CA THR A 60 2.30 23.10 -10.24
C THR A 60 1.41 21.92 -10.67
N TYR A 61 0.15 21.89 -10.24
CA TYR A 61 -0.80 20.84 -10.60
C TYR A 61 -1.91 21.40 -11.48
N ARG A 62 -1.61 21.64 -12.76
CA ARG A 62 -2.67 21.72 -13.76
C ARG A 62 -3.19 20.31 -13.97
N VAL A 63 -4.42 20.04 -13.51
CA VAL A 63 -5.14 18.80 -13.83
C VAL A 63 -5.41 18.84 -15.35
N ILE A 64 -4.53 18.20 -16.13
CA ILE A 64 -4.66 18.08 -17.58
C ILE A 64 -5.61 16.92 -17.95
N ASP A 65 -5.81 15.98 -17.03
CA ASP A 65 -6.70 14.84 -17.21
C ASP A 65 -7.49 14.59 -15.92
N GLU A 66 -8.81 14.53 -16.05
CA GLU A 66 -9.71 14.27 -14.92
C GLU A 66 -9.49 12.82 -14.46
N ALA A 67 -9.59 12.55 -13.15
CA ALA A 67 -9.36 11.21 -12.63
C ALA A 67 -10.40 10.24 -13.21
N SER A 68 -10.01 9.48 -14.23
CA SER A 68 -10.82 8.39 -14.77
C SER A 68 -11.06 7.37 -13.65
N LEU A 69 -12.32 7.24 -13.23
CA LEU A 69 -12.70 6.14 -12.37
C LEU A 69 -12.43 4.85 -13.15
N PRO A 70 -11.79 3.84 -12.54
CA PRO A 70 -11.54 2.59 -13.23
C PRO A 70 -12.89 1.95 -13.60
N GLU A 71 -13.19 1.90 -14.91
CA GLU A 71 -14.42 1.30 -15.46
C GLU A 71 -14.58 -0.19 -15.07
N LYS A 72 -13.46 -0.83 -14.70
CA LYS A 72 -13.42 -2.23 -14.27
C LYS A 72 -12.59 -2.34 -13.00
N PRO A 73 -13.03 -3.16 -12.03
CA PRO A 73 -12.27 -3.37 -10.80
C PRO A 73 -10.88 -3.92 -11.12
N ILE A 74 -9.85 -3.18 -10.72
CA ILE A 74 -8.43 -3.54 -10.90
C ILE A 74 -8.09 -4.79 -10.09
N PHE A 75 -8.83 -5.06 -9.02
CA PHE A 75 -8.65 -6.22 -8.15
C PHE A 75 -9.90 -6.48 -7.29
N PRO A 76 -10.28 -7.73 -6.96
CA PRO A 76 -9.87 -8.99 -7.56
C PRO A 76 -10.77 -9.38 -8.76
N ASN A 77 -10.22 -10.13 -9.72
CA ASN A 77 -10.97 -10.70 -10.84
C ASN A 77 -11.96 -11.78 -10.34
N ARG A 78 -13.14 -11.35 -9.90
CA ARG A 78 -14.17 -12.22 -9.30
C ARG A 78 -14.52 -13.42 -10.17
N ILE A 79 -14.57 -13.24 -11.49
CA ILE A 79 -14.85 -14.32 -12.46
C ILE A 79 -13.79 -15.43 -12.41
N GLN A 80 -12.51 -15.06 -12.30
CA GLN A 80 -11.42 -16.03 -12.23
C GLN A 80 -11.46 -16.82 -10.92
N ILE A 81 -11.73 -16.15 -9.79
CA ILE A 81 -11.84 -16.81 -8.48
C ILE A 81 -13.02 -17.78 -8.45
N VAL A 82 -14.17 -17.37 -8.97
CA VAL A 82 -15.36 -18.24 -9.05
C VAL A 82 -15.11 -19.43 -9.98
N GLY A 83 -14.48 -19.20 -11.14
CA GLY A 83 -14.11 -20.26 -12.07
C GLY A 83 -13.17 -21.30 -11.46
N LEU A 84 -12.11 -20.84 -10.78
CA LEU A 84 -11.17 -21.71 -10.09
C LEU A 84 -11.83 -22.46 -8.92
N GLY A 85 -12.70 -21.78 -8.15
CA GLY A 85 -13.45 -22.39 -7.06
C GLY A 85 -14.39 -23.52 -7.52
N LEU A 86 -15.08 -23.34 -8.65
CA LEU A 86 -15.94 -24.37 -9.23
C LEU A 86 -15.15 -25.61 -9.65
N ILE A 87 -14.02 -25.41 -10.35
CA ILE A 87 -13.16 -26.51 -10.80
C ILE A 87 -12.58 -27.25 -9.59
N ALA A 88 -12.04 -26.53 -8.61
CA ALA A 88 -11.48 -27.11 -7.41
C ALA A 88 -12.54 -27.89 -6.60
N GLY A 89 -13.76 -27.34 -6.47
CA GLY A 89 -14.87 -28.01 -5.79
C GLY A 89 -15.31 -29.29 -6.49
N LEU A 90 -15.40 -29.29 -7.82
CA LEU A 90 -15.73 -30.48 -8.60
C LEU A 90 -14.67 -31.57 -8.45
N VAL A 91 -13.39 -31.22 -8.58
CA VAL A 91 -12.28 -32.15 -8.42
C VAL A 91 -12.25 -32.74 -7.00
N ALA A 92 -12.41 -31.89 -5.98
CA ALA A 92 -12.48 -32.34 -4.59
C ALA A 92 -13.69 -33.24 -4.33
N GLY A 93 -14.86 -32.92 -4.89
CA GLY A 93 -16.07 -33.72 -4.74
C GLY A 93 -15.95 -35.11 -5.39
N ILE A 94 -15.42 -35.17 -6.61
CA ILE A 94 -15.15 -36.44 -7.32
C ILE A 94 -14.09 -37.24 -6.56
N GLY A 95 -12.99 -36.59 -6.16
CA GLY A 95 -11.93 -37.22 -5.38
C GLY A 95 -12.43 -37.76 -4.04
N ALA A 96 -13.31 -37.04 -3.34
CA ALA A 96 -13.92 -37.50 -2.10
C ALA A 96 -14.89 -38.67 -2.32
N ALA A 97 -15.65 -38.69 -3.41
CA ALA A 97 -16.52 -39.81 -3.75
C ALA A 97 -15.72 -41.08 -4.05
N ILE A 98 -14.67 -40.98 -4.87
CA ILE A 98 -13.79 -42.11 -5.18
C ILE A 98 -13.03 -42.56 -3.92
N GLY A 99 -12.49 -41.62 -3.14
CA GLY A 99 -11.82 -41.93 -1.88
C GLY A 99 -12.75 -42.67 -0.92
N ARG A 100 -14.00 -42.22 -0.80
CA ARG A 100 -15.03 -42.91 0.00
C ARG A 100 -15.26 -44.34 -0.48
N GLU A 101 -15.33 -44.57 -1.78
CA GLU A 101 -15.49 -45.92 -2.35
C GLU A 101 -14.27 -46.80 -2.05
N LEU A 102 -13.05 -46.28 -2.17
CA LEU A 102 -11.83 -47.03 -1.88
C LEU A 102 -11.70 -47.43 -0.40
N PHE A 103 -12.28 -46.63 0.51
CA PHE A 103 -12.35 -46.98 1.93
C PHE A 103 -13.54 -47.88 2.28
N ASP A 104 -14.49 -48.08 1.36
CA ASP A 104 -15.59 -49.03 1.54
C ASP A 104 -15.10 -50.43 1.18
N THR A 105 -15.01 -51.32 2.16
CA THR A 105 -14.58 -52.71 1.97
C THR A 105 -15.77 -53.66 1.74
N THR A 106 -16.92 -53.13 1.35
CA THR A 106 -18.13 -53.92 1.11
C THR A 106 -18.05 -54.65 -0.23
N LEU A 107 -17.98 -55.98 -0.21
CA LEU A 107 -18.11 -56.80 -1.42
C LEU A 107 -19.59 -56.93 -1.77
N ALA A 108 -20.04 -56.15 -2.75
CA ALA A 108 -21.45 -56.12 -3.17
C ALA A 108 -21.73 -56.99 -4.40
N ASN A 109 -20.69 -57.32 -5.19
CA ASN A 109 -20.84 -57.99 -6.47
C ASN A 109 -20.42 -59.46 -6.41
N GLU A 110 -21.17 -60.33 -7.10
CA GLU A 110 -20.89 -61.77 -7.23
C GLU A 110 -19.49 -62.04 -7.84
N GLU A 111 -19.10 -61.22 -8.82
CA GLU A 111 -17.78 -61.29 -9.46
C GLU A 111 -16.64 -60.93 -8.50
N GLU A 112 -16.82 -59.92 -7.63
CA GLU A 112 -15.83 -59.54 -6.61
C GLU A 112 -15.62 -60.66 -5.58
N VAL A 113 -16.70 -61.29 -5.13
CA VAL A 113 -16.68 -62.41 -4.18
C VAL A 113 -15.97 -63.63 -4.79
N THR A 114 -16.29 -63.96 -6.05
CA THR A 114 -15.70 -65.10 -6.76
C THR A 114 -14.21 -64.85 -7.05
N ALA A 115 -13.84 -63.63 -7.46
CA ALA A 115 -12.45 -63.28 -7.76
C ALA A 115 -11.55 -63.27 -6.52
N LEU A 116 -12.07 -62.78 -5.38
CA LEU A 116 -11.30 -62.68 -4.15
C LEU A 116 -11.18 -64.03 -3.42
N LEU A 117 -12.29 -64.78 -3.32
CA LEU A 117 -12.35 -66.03 -2.55
C LEU A 117 -12.11 -67.29 -3.40
N LYS A 118 -12.11 -67.18 -4.74
CA LYS A 118 -11.98 -68.30 -5.69
C LYS A 118 -12.96 -69.46 -5.44
N LEU A 119 -14.12 -69.14 -4.87
CA LEU A 119 -15.17 -70.10 -4.55
C LEU A 119 -16.41 -69.78 -5.40
N PRO A 120 -17.12 -70.79 -5.92
CA PRO A 120 -18.34 -70.57 -6.69
C PRO A 120 -19.46 -70.04 -5.78
N VAL A 121 -20.20 -69.04 -6.26
CA VAL A 121 -21.35 -68.49 -5.53
C VAL A 121 -22.50 -69.48 -5.57
N LEU A 122 -22.98 -69.86 -4.38
CA LEU A 122 -23.97 -70.94 -4.22
C LEU A 122 -25.41 -70.44 -4.35
N ALA A 123 -25.68 -69.18 -3.97
CA ALA A 123 -26.99 -68.56 -4.09
C ALA A 123 -26.89 -67.03 -3.93
N THR A 124 -27.72 -66.29 -4.65
CA THR A 124 -27.90 -64.84 -4.49
C THR A 124 -29.29 -64.59 -3.87
N ILE A 125 -29.33 -63.99 -2.68
CA ILE A 125 -30.59 -63.57 -2.06
C ILE A 125 -30.89 -62.14 -2.47
N SER A 126 -31.98 -61.94 -3.22
CA SER A 126 -32.49 -60.60 -3.51
C SER A 126 -33.12 -59.99 -2.27
N GLU A 127 -32.76 -58.74 -1.98
CA GLU A 127 -33.32 -58.00 -0.85
C GLU A 127 -34.82 -57.76 -1.07
N VAL A 128 -35.67 -58.29 -0.17
CA VAL A 128 -37.11 -58.01 -0.16
C VAL A 128 -37.31 -56.58 0.34
N PRO A 129 -38.14 -55.73 -0.31
CA PRO A 129 -38.32 -54.35 0.10
C PRO A 129 -39.08 -54.26 1.42
N GLY A 130 -38.37 -54.36 2.53
CA GLY A 130 -38.88 -54.09 3.86
C GLY A 130 -39.02 -52.58 4.09
N LYS A 131 -40.10 -52.16 4.76
CA LYS A 131 -40.43 -50.76 5.09
C LYS A 131 -39.36 -49.98 5.89
N GLY A 132 -38.21 -50.60 6.21
CA GLY A 132 -37.08 -49.99 6.90
C GLY A 132 -35.72 -50.17 6.22
N ALA A 133 -35.67 -50.66 4.97
CA ALA A 133 -34.41 -50.84 4.26
C ALA A 133 -33.74 -49.48 4.02
N LYS A 134 -32.52 -49.30 4.55
CA LYS A 134 -31.66 -48.16 4.22
C LYS A 134 -31.50 -48.16 2.70
N LYS A 135 -32.02 -47.11 2.05
CA LYS A 135 -31.99 -46.96 0.59
C LYS A 135 -30.60 -47.34 0.07
N PRO A 136 -30.46 -48.38 -0.76
CA PRO A 136 -29.16 -48.72 -1.34
C PRO A 136 -28.66 -47.49 -2.10
N GLY A 137 -27.37 -47.21 -1.95
CA GLY A 137 -26.70 -46.10 -2.64
C GLY A 137 -27.02 -46.14 -4.13
N ARG A 138 -27.22 -44.96 -4.74
CA ARG A 138 -27.64 -44.79 -6.13
C ARG A 138 -26.77 -45.56 -7.16
N SER A 139 -25.57 -46.01 -6.79
CA SER A 139 -24.69 -46.86 -7.60
C SER A 139 -25.31 -48.21 -7.98
N ALA A 140 -26.07 -48.84 -7.08
CA ALA A 140 -26.67 -50.17 -7.32
C ALA A 140 -27.80 -50.16 -8.37
N ARG A 141 -28.30 -48.98 -8.79
CA ARG A 141 -29.38 -48.86 -9.78
C ARG A 141 -28.90 -48.70 -11.22
N LEU A 142 -27.63 -48.35 -11.45
CA LEU A 142 -27.12 -48.05 -12.79
C LEU A 142 -26.45 -49.26 -13.48
N MET A 143 -26.15 -50.34 -12.76
CA MET A 143 -25.54 -51.55 -13.34
C MET A 143 -26.56 -52.57 -13.89
N LYS A 144 -27.87 -52.36 -13.72
CA LYS A 144 -28.90 -53.34 -14.12
C LYS A 144 -29.66 -53.00 -15.41
N SER A 145 -29.19 -52.02 -16.19
CA SER A 145 -29.82 -51.59 -17.44
C SER A 145 -28.89 -51.58 -18.66
N ALA A 146 -27.82 -52.36 -18.64
CA ALA A 146 -27.04 -52.75 -19.81
C ALA A 146 -26.94 -54.28 -19.83
#